data_AF-L0IF07-F1
#
_entry.id   AF-L0IF07-F1
#
_cell.length_a   1.000
_cell.length_b   1.000
_cell.length_c   1.000
_cell.angle_alpha   90.00
_cell.angle_beta   90.00
_cell.angle_gamma   90.00
#
_symmetry.space_group_name_H-M   'P 1'
#
loop_
_entity.id
_entity.type
_entity.pdbx_description
1 polymer ?
#
loop_
_entity_poly.entity_id
_entity_poly.type
_entity_poly.pdbx_seq_one_letter_code
_entity_poly.pdbx_strand_id
1 'polypeptide(L)'
;MAKKSPNANCYQCGKALEETAQFCPNCGADQTVSRTDQANTERKSGSNEGEAEIRNDGSSSSKEKKITIGRILAWIIAPLVILVGLAMIQTDPVAGAIVVAVGIFALPTTRGRIREDYDLTFSRWVVLGVVVIGLAIAGGLVGQDGVEPESNVDDAGPSAAEAEPATDDTVTDAEEGVEGNQIRVRYDGEWSGAIGEEGATRSVDGNGDDTLDVADDAMIISATIQKEDDSNTELTVQILEDGEVVAEQSTTSEFGVVSVTHGP
;
A
#
# COMPACT_ATOMS: atom_id res chain seq x y z
N MET A 1 48.04 21.68 -5.67
CA MET A 1 47.40 21.09 -4.49
C MET A 1 45.92 20.96 -4.80
N ALA A 2 45.46 19.76 -5.16
CA ALA A 2 44.06 19.53 -5.52
C ALA A 2 43.21 19.64 -4.26
N LYS A 3 42.27 20.59 -4.23
CA LYS A 3 41.24 20.67 -3.18
C LYS A 3 40.40 19.40 -3.30
N LYS A 4 40.53 18.52 -2.30
CA LYS A 4 39.66 17.37 -2.10
C LYS A 4 38.25 17.89 -1.79
N SER A 5 37.32 17.70 -2.72
CA SER A 5 35.93 18.11 -2.55
C SER A 5 35.24 17.20 -1.52
N PRO A 6 34.30 17.73 -0.72
CA PRO A 6 33.63 16.95 0.31
C PRO A 6 32.78 15.84 -0.32
N ASN A 7 32.89 14.64 0.26
CA ASN A 7 32.21 13.41 -0.11
C ASN A 7 30.77 13.67 -0.61
N ALA A 8 30.51 13.36 -1.89
CA ALA A 8 29.17 13.47 -2.45
C ALA A 8 28.33 12.29 -1.96
N ASN A 9 27.39 12.56 -1.06
CA ASN A 9 26.40 11.56 -0.67
C ASN A 9 25.29 11.51 -1.73
N CYS A 10 24.72 10.33 -1.94
CA CYS A 10 23.59 10.15 -2.84
C CYS A 10 22.39 10.99 -2.36
N TYR A 11 21.79 11.80 -3.24
CA TYR A 11 20.61 12.63 -2.87
C TYR A 11 19.35 11.82 -2.58
N GLN A 12 19.29 10.55 -3.01
CA GLN A 12 18.15 9.66 -2.76
C GLN A 12 18.33 8.81 -1.50
N CYS A 13 19.48 8.16 -1.33
CA CYS A 13 19.68 7.22 -0.22
C CYS A 13 20.69 7.68 0.85
N GLY A 14 21.36 8.81 0.66
CA GLY A 14 22.29 9.38 1.64
C GLY A 14 23.62 8.66 1.81
N LYS A 15 23.83 7.50 1.16
CA LYS A 15 25.11 6.77 1.21
C LYS A 15 26.22 7.54 0.48
N ALA A 16 27.44 7.45 1.00
CA ALA A 16 28.62 8.01 0.36
C ALA A 16 28.81 7.39 -1.03
N LEU A 17 29.03 8.24 -2.04
CA LEU A 17 29.35 7.83 -3.39
C LEU A 17 30.83 8.09 -3.67
N GLU A 18 31.38 7.29 -4.58
CA GLU A 18 32.66 7.63 -5.18
C GLU A 18 32.52 8.92 -6.01
N GLU A 19 33.55 9.77 -5.99
CA GLU A 19 33.51 11.17 -6.46
C GLU A 19 33.03 11.36 -7.91
N THR A 20 32.98 10.29 -8.71
CA THR A 20 32.61 10.28 -10.13
C THR A 20 31.42 9.38 -10.50
N ALA A 21 30.75 8.75 -9.53
CA ALA A 21 29.64 7.85 -9.81
C ALA A 21 28.44 8.60 -10.41
N GLN A 22 28.09 8.27 -11.67
CA GLN A 22 26.89 8.80 -12.34
C GLN A 22 25.62 8.14 -11.81
N PHE A 23 25.72 6.91 -11.31
CA PHE A 23 24.61 6.15 -10.74
C PHE A 23 24.99 5.63 -9.36
N CYS A 24 24.05 5.65 -8.42
CA CYS A 24 24.27 5.11 -7.08
C CYS A 24 24.23 3.57 -7.12
N PRO A 25 25.29 2.85 -6.70
CA PRO A 25 25.29 1.38 -6.70
C PRO A 25 24.34 0.77 -5.66
N ASN A 26 23.85 1.57 -4.69
CA ASN A 26 22.98 1.09 -3.64
C ASN A 26 21.48 1.34 -3.90
N CYS A 27 21.12 2.33 -4.73
CA CYS A 27 19.71 2.65 -5.00
C CYS A 27 19.38 2.93 -6.47
N GLY A 28 20.35 2.87 -7.38
CA GLY A 28 20.15 3.08 -8.82
C GLY A 28 19.92 4.53 -9.25
N ALA A 29 19.87 5.50 -8.33
CA ALA A 29 19.57 6.89 -8.66
C ALA A 29 20.67 7.57 -9.49
N ASP A 30 20.28 8.24 -10.58
CA ASP A 30 21.15 9.06 -11.43
C ASP A 30 21.55 10.36 -10.73
N GLN A 31 22.86 10.59 -10.56
CA GLN A 31 23.49 11.69 -9.82
C GLN A 31 23.91 12.86 -10.71
N THR A 32 23.68 12.79 -12.02
CA THR A 32 24.07 13.86 -12.98
C THR A 32 23.22 15.12 -12.81
N VAL A 33 22.00 14.99 -12.29
CA VAL A 33 21.03 16.10 -12.15
C VAL A 33 21.46 17.11 -11.07
N SER A 34 21.99 16.66 -9.93
CA SER A 34 22.35 17.53 -8.80
C SER A 34 23.66 18.31 -9.01
N ARG A 35 24.53 17.87 -9.94
CA ARG A 35 25.83 18.53 -10.17
C ARG A 35 25.68 19.84 -10.94
N THR A 36 24.64 19.97 -11.77
CA THR A 36 24.37 21.17 -12.56
C THR A 36 23.82 22.33 -11.70
N ASP A 37 23.06 22.00 -10.64
CA ASP A 37 22.52 23.01 -9.72
C ASP A 37 23.57 23.60 -8.77
N GLN A 38 24.57 22.81 -8.36
CA GLN A 38 25.64 23.28 -7.49
C GLN A 38 26.69 24.13 -8.23
N ALA A 39 26.96 23.84 -9.51
CA ALA A 39 27.90 24.62 -10.32
C ALA A 39 27.43 26.07 -10.59
N ASN A 40 26.13 26.38 -10.42
CA ASN A 40 25.59 27.72 -10.66
C ASN A 40 25.55 28.61 -9.39
N THR A 41 25.83 28.05 -8.21
CA THR A 41 25.78 28.81 -6.94
C THR A 41 27.13 29.42 -6.56
N GLU A 42 28.26 28.88 -7.05
CA GLU A 42 29.60 29.37 -6.67
C GLU A 42 30.12 30.55 -7.51
N ARG A 43 29.39 31.01 -8.54
CA ARG A 43 29.80 32.19 -9.34
C ARG A 43 29.31 33.54 -8.83
N LYS A 44 28.52 33.59 -7.74
CA LYS A 44 27.91 34.84 -7.26
C LYS A 44 28.29 35.17 -5.82
N SER A 45 29.59 35.12 -5.51
CA SER A 45 30.13 35.72 -4.29
C SER A 45 31.50 36.33 -4.57
N GLY A 46 31.48 37.40 -5.36
CA GLY A 46 32.63 38.26 -5.59
C GLY A 46 32.14 39.67 -5.88
N SER A 47 32.67 40.63 -5.12
CA SER A 47 32.68 42.08 -5.38
C SER A 47 31.36 42.85 -5.21
N ASN A 48 31.17 43.45 -4.04
CA ASN A 48 31.39 44.89 -3.78
C ASN A 48 30.37 45.53 -2.85
N GLU A 49 30.95 46.21 -1.87
CA GLU A 49 30.39 47.23 -0.99
C GLU A 49 29.89 48.43 -1.82
N GLY A 50 28.82 49.09 -1.37
CA GLY A 50 28.48 50.43 -1.86
C GLY A 50 27.00 50.66 -2.17
N GLU A 51 26.51 51.76 -1.63
CA GLU A 51 25.30 52.50 -1.94
C GLU A 51 23.89 51.88 -1.78
N ALA A 52 23.16 52.54 -0.87
CA ALA A 52 21.72 52.62 -0.87
C ALA A 52 21.21 53.31 -2.15
N GLU A 53 20.32 52.66 -2.86
CA GLU A 53 19.33 53.34 -3.70
C GLU A 53 18.00 52.62 -3.58
N ILE A 54 17.00 53.33 -3.06
CA ILE A 54 15.60 52.94 -3.14
C ILE A 54 15.20 53.06 -4.61
N ARG A 55 15.28 51.95 -5.35
CA ARG A 55 14.55 51.78 -6.61
C ARG A 55 13.42 50.79 -6.39
N ASN A 56 12.24 51.38 -6.29
CA ASN A 56 10.96 50.72 -6.44
C ASN A 56 10.82 50.41 -7.93
N ASP A 57 11.25 49.21 -8.35
CA ASP A 57 11.04 48.72 -9.71
C ASP A 57 10.23 47.43 -9.66
N GLY A 58 9.11 47.48 -10.37
CA GLY A 58 8.14 46.41 -10.42
C GLY A 58 8.72 45.17 -11.07
N SER A 59 8.52 44.04 -10.41
CA SER A 59 8.24 42.79 -11.09
C SER A 59 7.67 41.84 -10.06
N SER A 60 6.35 41.80 -9.99
CA SER A 60 5.62 40.63 -9.51
C SER A 60 5.91 39.47 -10.48
N SER A 61 7.14 38.97 -10.45
CA SER A 61 7.43 37.63 -10.92
C SER A 61 6.87 36.73 -9.84
N SER A 62 5.62 36.31 -10.05
CA SER A 62 5.06 35.12 -9.44
C SER A 62 6.05 33.98 -9.74
N LYS A 63 7.03 33.81 -8.86
CA LYS A 63 7.63 32.51 -8.61
C LYS A 63 6.44 31.63 -8.32
N GLU A 64 6.03 30.87 -9.32
CA GLU A 64 5.26 29.66 -9.12
C GLU A 64 6.09 28.81 -8.16
N LYS A 65 5.95 29.07 -6.85
CA LYS A 65 6.00 27.99 -5.88
C LYS A 65 4.95 27.06 -6.44
N LYS A 66 5.40 25.99 -7.11
CA LYS A 66 4.64 24.76 -7.23
C LYS A 66 4.37 24.34 -5.80
N ILE A 67 3.36 24.97 -5.20
CA ILE A 67 2.75 24.55 -3.97
C ILE A 67 2.18 23.21 -4.39
N THR A 68 2.93 22.14 -4.11
CA THR A 68 2.38 20.79 -4.15
C THR A 68 1.14 20.84 -3.29
N ILE A 69 -0.02 20.90 -3.94
CA ILE A 69 -1.35 21.11 -3.36
C ILE A 69 -1.58 20.17 -2.16
N GLY A 70 -0.95 19.00 -2.18
CA GLY A 70 -0.94 18.03 -1.08
C GLY A 70 -0.41 18.56 0.27
N ARG A 71 0.52 19.53 0.29
CA ARG A 71 1.06 20.04 1.57
C ARG A 71 0.12 21.04 2.25
N ILE A 72 -0.73 21.73 1.49
CA ILE A 72 -1.77 22.61 2.04
C ILE A 72 -3.00 21.78 2.44
N LEU A 73 -3.42 20.83 1.60
CA LEU A 73 -4.53 19.93 1.92
C LEU A 73 -4.29 19.13 3.20
N ALA A 74 -3.07 18.62 3.42
CA ALA A 74 -2.72 17.89 4.63
C ALA A 74 -2.89 18.73 5.92
N TRP A 75 -2.70 20.04 5.85
CA TRP A 75 -2.83 20.94 7.00
C TRP A 75 -4.29 21.25 7.36
N ILE A 76 -5.23 21.06 6.42
CA ILE A 76 -6.67 21.26 6.63
C ILE A 76 -7.35 19.94 6.99
N ILE A 77 -6.97 18.84 6.33
CA ILE A 77 -7.60 17.53 6.54
C ILE A 77 -7.24 16.94 7.90
N ALA A 78 -5.98 17.06 8.34
CA ALA A 78 -5.53 16.50 9.61
C ALA A 78 -6.31 17.02 10.83
N PRO A 79 -6.52 18.34 11.05
CA PRO A 79 -7.32 18.80 12.18
C PRO A 79 -8.79 18.38 12.07
N LEU A 80 -9.34 18.25 10.86
CA LEU A 80 -10.71 17.77 10.67
C LEU A 80 -10.86 16.31 11.12
N VAL A 81 -9.94 15.43 10.71
CA VAL A 81 -9.92 14.02 11.14
C VAL A 81 -9.73 13.89 12.65
N ILE A 82 -8.86 14.71 13.25
CA ILE A 82 -8.65 14.72 14.71
C ILE A 82 -9.92 15.16 15.44
N LEU A 83 -10.65 16.17 14.94
CA LEU A 83 -11.92 16.61 15.52
C LEU A 83 -13.00 15.52 15.43
N VAL A 84 -13.07 14.79 14.31
CA VAL A 84 -13.99 13.65 14.17
C VAL A 84 -13.62 12.53 15.16
N GLY A 85 -12.34 12.18 15.28
CA GLY A 85 -11.88 11.18 16.25
C GLY A 85 -12.20 11.56 17.70
N LEU A 86 -11.99 12.83 18.07
CA LEU A 86 -12.35 13.35 19.39
C LEU A 86 -13.86 13.27 19.68
N ALA A 87 -14.70 13.50 18.67
CA ALA A 87 -16.15 13.33 18.82
C ALA A 87 -16.52 11.86 19.05
N MET A 88 -15.85 10.92 18.37
CA MET A 88 -16.07 9.47 18.50
C MET A 88 -15.66 8.90 19.86
N ILE A 89 -14.71 9.51 20.58
CA ILE A 89 -14.29 9.03 21.91
C ILE A 89 -15.46 8.96 22.91
N GLN A 90 -16.51 9.77 22.72
CA GLN A 90 -17.69 9.74 23.59
C GLN A 90 -18.57 8.50 23.39
N THR A 91 -18.62 7.96 22.17
CA THR A 91 -19.43 6.79 21.83
C THR A 91 -18.64 5.50 21.94
N ASP A 92 -17.39 5.53 21.47
CA ASP A 92 -16.44 4.42 21.55
C ASP A 92 -15.03 4.98 21.82
N PRO A 93 -14.51 4.84 23.04
CA PRO A 93 -13.22 5.40 23.40
C PRO A 93 -12.07 4.72 22.65
N VAL A 94 -12.20 3.44 22.26
CA VAL A 94 -11.15 2.69 21.56
C VAL A 94 -11.11 3.12 20.10
N ALA A 95 -12.26 3.11 19.42
CA ALA A 95 -12.34 3.56 18.02
C ALA A 95 -11.93 5.03 17.87
N GLY A 96 -12.40 5.89 18.77
CA GLY A 96 -12.03 7.31 18.79
C GLY A 96 -10.52 7.54 18.98
N ALA A 97 -9.88 6.78 19.88
CA ALA A 97 -8.44 6.87 20.11
C ALA A 97 -7.63 6.47 18.86
N ILE A 98 -8.06 5.44 18.12
CA ILE A 98 -7.42 5.01 16.86
C ILE A 98 -7.51 6.12 15.81
N VAL A 99 -8.68 6.70 15.60
CA VAL A 99 -8.88 7.79 14.61
C VAL A 99 -8.03 9.01 14.95
N VAL A 100 -7.94 9.38 16.23
CA VAL A 100 -7.07 10.47 16.69
C VAL A 100 -5.59 10.16 16.42
N ALA A 101 -5.14 8.94 16.71
CA ALA A 101 -3.77 8.52 16.45
C ALA A 101 -3.41 8.59 14.95
N VAL A 102 -4.32 8.15 14.08
CA VAL A 102 -4.18 8.25 12.62
C VAL A 102 -4.11 9.71 12.16
N GLY A 103 -4.99 10.57 12.69
CA GLY A 103 -4.99 12.00 12.39
C GLY A 103 -3.69 12.71 12.80
N ILE A 104 -3.13 12.35 13.96
CA ILE A 104 -1.84 12.86 14.43
C ILE A 104 -0.68 12.35 13.58
N PHE A 105 -0.71 11.09 13.14
CA PHE A 105 0.31 10.52 12.26
C PHE A 105 0.30 11.13 10.85
N ALA A 106 -0.87 11.59 10.38
CA ALA A 106 -1.01 12.31 9.12
C ALA A 106 -0.34 13.70 9.14
N LEU A 107 -0.05 14.27 10.31
CA LEU A 107 0.61 15.57 10.42
C LEU A 107 2.06 15.52 9.88
N PRO A 108 2.48 16.50 9.08
CA PRO A 108 3.84 16.51 8.53
C PRO A 108 4.94 16.67 9.59
N THR A 109 4.61 17.20 10.77
CA THR A 109 5.58 17.41 11.88
C THR A 109 5.98 16.11 12.58
N THR A 110 5.05 15.17 12.76
CA THR A 110 5.31 13.90 13.48
C THR A 110 6.24 12.98 12.70
N ARG A 111 6.21 13.04 11.35
CA ARG A 111 7.12 12.27 10.48
C ARG A 111 8.60 12.63 10.63
N GLY A 112 8.91 13.84 11.09
CA GLY A 112 10.30 14.25 11.30
C GLY A 112 10.95 13.52 12.47
N ARG A 113 10.18 13.25 13.54
CA ARG A 113 10.71 12.60 14.75
C ARG A 113 10.78 11.07 14.66
N ILE A 114 9.80 10.43 14.03
CA ILE A 114 9.73 8.96 14.00
C ILE A 114 10.90 8.35 13.21
N ARG A 115 11.46 9.12 12.26
CA ARG A 115 12.55 8.69 11.40
C ARG A 115 13.92 8.59 12.10
N GLU A 116 14.07 9.19 13.28
CA GLU A 116 15.31 9.10 14.07
C GLU A 116 15.37 7.82 14.93
N ASP A 117 14.21 7.28 15.33
CA ASP A 117 14.16 6.13 16.25
C ASP A 117 13.86 4.79 15.56
N TYR A 118 13.18 4.82 14.41
CA TYR A 118 12.79 3.64 13.66
C TYR A 118 13.25 3.85 12.21
N ASP A 119 14.22 3.08 11.72
CA ASP A 119 14.79 3.13 10.35
C ASP A 119 13.78 2.66 9.27
N LEU A 120 12.50 3.01 9.46
CA LEU A 120 11.39 2.68 8.61
C LEU A 120 11.18 3.82 7.62
N THR A 121 11.41 3.52 6.35
CA THR A 121 11.14 4.44 5.25
C THR A 121 9.67 4.38 4.88
N PHE A 122 8.86 5.23 5.50
CA PHE A 122 7.43 5.28 5.19
C PHE A 122 7.21 5.83 3.77
N SER A 123 6.89 4.93 2.83
CA SER A 123 6.40 5.28 1.51
C SER A 123 5.14 6.14 1.63
N ARG A 124 4.96 7.09 0.70
CA ARG A 124 3.77 7.93 0.64
C ARG A 124 2.49 7.11 0.50
N TRP A 125 2.60 5.91 -0.07
CA TRP A 125 1.51 4.93 -0.21
C TRP A 125 1.18 4.23 1.11
N VAL A 126 2.16 3.96 1.97
CA VAL A 126 1.93 3.34 3.29
C VAL A 126 1.06 4.25 4.15
N VAL A 127 1.31 5.56 4.13
CA VAL A 127 0.49 6.50 4.90
C VAL A 127 -0.93 6.60 4.35
N LEU A 128 -1.07 6.52 3.02
CA LEU A 128 -2.39 6.52 2.37
C LEU A 128 -3.15 5.24 2.71
N GLY A 129 -2.48 4.08 2.72
CA GLY A 129 -3.03 2.79 3.15
C GLY A 129 -3.47 2.81 4.61
N VAL A 130 -2.64 3.29 5.55
CA VAL A 130 -3.02 3.39 6.97
C VAL A 130 -4.23 4.30 7.19
N VAL A 131 -4.33 5.41 6.45
CA VAL A 131 -5.50 6.31 6.55
C VAL A 131 -6.77 5.65 6.00
N VAL A 132 -6.67 4.92 4.88
CA VAL A 132 -7.81 4.21 4.29
C VAL A 132 -8.25 3.05 5.19
N ILE A 133 -7.32 2.26 5.72
CA ILE A 133 -7.62 1.18 6.68
C ILE A 133 -8.25 1.74 7.95
N GLY A 134 -7.70 2.83 8.51
CA GLY A 134 -8.28 3.49 9.68
C GLY A 134 -9.70 4.02 9.43
N LEU A 135 -9.96 4.57 8.23
CA LEU A 135 -11.30 5.01 7.82
C LEU A 135 -12.25 3.84 7.55
N ALA A 136 -11.77 2.72 7.02
CA ALA A 136 -12.56 1.51 6.80
C ALA A 136 -12.98 0.86 8.13
N ILE A 137 -12.07 0.78 9.10
CA ILE A 137 -12.37 0.30 10.45
C ILE A 137 -13.37 1.24 11.14
N ALA A 138 -13.18 2.55 11.02
CA ALA A 138 -14.10 3.54 11.59
C ALA A 138 -15.47 3.58 10.87
N GLY A 139 -15.51 3.28 9.57
CA GLY A 139 -16.72 3.25 8.75
C GLY A 139 -17.50 1.94 8.84
N GLY A 140 -16.81 0.82 9.07
CA GLY A 140 -17.41 -0.52 9.17
C GLY A 140 -18.28 -0.75 10.42
N LEU A 141 -18.23 0.16 11.40
CA LEU A 141 -19.11 0.14 12.57
C LEU A 141 -20.44 0.90 12.36
N VAL A 142 -20.60 1.64 11.25
CA VAL A 142 -21.87 2.31 10.92
C VAL A 142 -22.64 1.44 9.93
N GLY A 143 -23.27 0.39 10.44
CA GLY A 143 -24.25 -0.40 9.68
C GLY A 143 -23.95 -1.89 9.61
N GLN A 144 -23.86 -2.55 10.77
CA GLN A 144 -24.41 -3.90 10.89
C GLN A 144 -25.24 -3.95 12.17
N ASP A 145 -26.52 -4.25 11.97
CA ASP A 145 -27.53 -4.37 12.99
C ASP A 145 -27.13 -5.36 14.09
N GLY A 146 -27.35 -4.93 15.34
CA GLY A 146 -27.70 -5.75 16.50
C GLY A 146 -27.05 -7.13 16.66
N VAL A 147 -25.96 -7.19 17.41
CA VAL A 147 -25.70 -8.33 18.29
C VAL A 147 -25.77 -7.82 19.72
N GLU A 148 -26.95 -7.97 20.30
CA GLU A 148 -27.18 -7.76 21.74
C GLU A 148 -26.41 -8.85 22.51
N PRO A 149 -25.65 -8.51 23.56
CA PRO A 149 -25.02 -9.51 24.41
C PRO A 149 -26.04 -9.99 25.43
N GLU A 150 -26.78 -11.05 25.10
CA GLU A 150 -27.59 -11.74 26.10
C GLU A 150 -26.76 -12.75 26.90
N SER A 151 -26.87 -12.55 28.21
CA SER A 151 -26.15 -13.13 29.31
C SER A 151 -26.61 -14.55 29.66
N ASN A 152 -25.64 -15.41 29.97
CA ASN A 152 -25.64 -16.51 30.96
C ASN A 152 -26.87 -17.43 31.06
N VAL A 153 -26.68 -18.71 30.74
CA VAL A 153 -27.16 -19.81 31.59
C VAL A 153 -26.08 -20.90 31.66
N ASP A 154 -25.46 -21.04 32.83
CA ASP A 154 -24.79 -22.26 33.28
C ASP A 154 -25.82 -23.39 33.40
N ASP A 155 -25.58 -24.55 32.80
CA ASP A 155 -26.05 -25.82 33.38
C ASP A 155 -25.11 -26.98 32.98
N ALA A 156 -24.62 -27.66 34.01
CA ALA A 156 -23.63 -28.71 33.93
C ALA A 156 -24.29 -30.08 33.76
N GLY A 157 -23.83 -30.86 32.78
CA GLY A 157 -24.10 -32.30 32.70
C GLY A 157 -22.89 -33.03 32.10
N PRO A 158 -22.23 -33.96 32.82
CA PRO A 158 -21.12 -34.74 32.27
C PRO A 158 -21.65 -36.04 31.67
N SER A 159 -21.35 -36.31 30.40
CA SER A 159 -21.51 -37.67 29.85
C SER A 159 -20.63 -37.92 28.63
N ALA A 160 -19.51 -38.59 28.89
CA ALA A 160 -18.90 -39.68 28.11
C ALA A 160 -18.71 -39.54 26.58
N ALA A 161 -17.42 -39.44 26.21
CA ALA A 161 -16.65 -40.36 25.36
C ALA A 161 -17.12 -40.73 23.93
N GLU A 162 -16.10 -40.77 23.05
CA GLU A 162 -16.03 -41.42 21.72
C GLU A 162 -16.81 -40.72 20.60
N ALA A 163 -16.27 -40.45 19.41
CA ALA A 163 -15.11 -40.99 18.71
C ALA A 163 -14.61 -40.02 17.62
N GLU A 164 -13.33 -40.12 17.24
CA GLU A 164 -12.87 -39.71 15.90
C GLU A 164 -13.55 -40.60 14.84
N PRO A 165 -13.68 -40.13 13.57
CA PRO A 165 -12.65 -40.55 12.62
C PRO A 165 -12.36 -39.56 11.47
N ALA A 166 -11.12 -39.70 10.98
CA ALA A 166 -10.72 -39.78 9.57
C ALA A 166 -10.92 -38.57 8.62
N THR A 167 -9.77 -38.01 8.25
CA THR A 167 -9.33 -37.77 6.86
C THR A 167 -10.30 -38.24 5.78
N ASP A 168 -10.85 -37.29 5.02
CA ASP A 168 -11.35 -37.53 3.66
C ASP A 168 -10.41 -36.81 2.69
N ASP A 169 -9.33 -37.52 2.36
CA ASP A 169 -8.60 -37.30 1.12
C ASP A 169 -9.53 -37.76 -0.03
N THR A 170 -10.29 -36.83 -0.59
CA THR A 170 -10.92 -37.05 -1.90
C THR A 170 -10.25 -36.14 -2.92
N VAL A 171 -9.05 -36.53 -3.32
CA VAL A 171 -8.54 -36.25 -4.67
C VAL A 171 -9.39 -37.08 -5.61
N THR A 172 -10.38 -36.46 -6.24
CA THR A 172 -11.03 -37.02 -7.42
C THR A 172 -10.71 -36.14 -8.61
N ASP A 173 -9.62 -36.54 -9.27
CA ASP A 173 -9.32 -36.31 -10.67
C ASP A 173 -10.54 -36.74 -11.50
N ALA A 174 -11.39 -35.78 -11.84
CA ALA A 174 -12.44 -35.93 -12.83
C ALA A 174 -12.46 -34.64 -13.65
N GLU A 175 -11.75 -34.69 -14.78
CA GLU A 175 -11.94 -33.79 -15.91
C GLU A 175 -13.34 -33.99 -16.51
N GLU A 176 -14.40 -33.70 -15.72
CA GLU A 176 -15.68 -33.32 -16.29
C GLU A 176 -15.53 -31.88 -16.74
N GLY A 177 -15.83 -31.61 -18.02
CA GLY A 177 -15.77 -30.27 -18.58
C GLY A 177 -16.59 -29.33 -17.71
N VAL A 178 -15.90 -28.54 -16.89
CA VAL A 178 -16.55 -27.58 -16.02
C VAL A 178 -16.98 -26.44 -16.95
N GLU A 179 -18.25 -26.46 -17.31
CA GLU A 179 -18.88 -25.41 -18.11
C GLU A 179 -18.87 -24.11 -17.30
N GLY A 180 -18.61 -22.98 -17.96
CA GLY A 180 -18.62 -21.67 -17.34
C GLY A 180 -17.25 -21.05 -17.06
N ASN A 181 -17.29 -19.80 -16.59
CA ASN A 181 -16.11 -18.98 -16.37
C ASN A 181 -15.53 -19.22 -14.97
N GLN A 182 -14.21 -19.42 -14.88
CA GLN A 182 -13.54 -19.68 -13.60
C GLN A 182 -12.20 -18.95 -13.50
N ILE A 183 -11.77 -18.71 -12.26
CA ILE A 183 -10.40 -18.29 -11.95
C ILE A 183 -9.73 -19.40 -11.17
N ARG A 184 -8.63 -19.94 -11.68
CA ARG A 184 -7.82 -20.93 -10.98
C ARG A 184 -6.58 -20.27 -10.41
N VAL A 185 -6.37 -20.43 -9.12
CA VAL A 185 -5.15 -20.07 -8.42
C VAL A 185 -4.34 -21.33 -8.19
N ARG A 186 -3.06 -21.31 -8.55
CA ARG A 186 -2.11 -22.39 -8.24
C ARG A 186 -0.97 -21.84 -7.39
N TYR A 187 -0.90 -22.32 -6.16
CA TYR A 187 0.07 -21.84 -5.19
C TYR A 187 0.12 -22.75 -3.96
N ASP A 188 1.30 -23.04 -3.41
CA ASP A 188 1.40 -23.94 -2.23
C ASP A 188 1.15 -23.24 -0.88
N GLY A 189 0.92 -21.92 -0.87
CA GLY A 189 0.80 -21.10 0.35
C GLY A 189 -0.53 -20.36 0.48
N GLU A 190 -0.60 -19.46 1.47
CA GLU A 190 -1.75 -18.58 1.70
C GLU A 190 -1.72 -17.40 0.72
N TRP A 191 -2.90 -17.02 0.23
CA TRP A 191 -3.06 -15.91 -0.69
C TRP A 191 -4.35 -15.13 -0.43
N SER A 192 -4.35 -13.85 -0.77
CA SER A 192 -5.53 -12.99 -0.73
C SER A 192 -5.64 -12.16 -2.01
N GLY A 193 -6.83 -11.69 -2.35
CA GLY A 193 -7.03 -10.98 -3.59
C GLY A 193 -8.43 -10.45 -3.84
N ALA A 194 -8.66 -10.06 -5.08
CA ALA A 194 -9.96 -9.63 -5.56
C ALA A 194 -10.22 -10.11 -6.99
N ILE A 195 -11.47 -10.47 -7.24
CA ILE A 195 -12.01 -10.81 -8.56
C ILE A 195 -12.90 -9.66 -9.00
N GLY A 196 -12.63 -9.12 -10.18
CA GLY A 196 -13.44 -8.11 -10.84
C GLY A 196 -14.23 -8.71 -12.00
N GLU A 197 -15.53 -8.53 -11.96
CA GLU A 197 -16.51 -8.85 -13.00
C GLU A 197 -17.11 -7.53 -13.53
N GLU A 198 -17.88 -7.58 -14.61
CA GLU A 198 -18.50 -6.37 -15.14
C GLU A 198 -19.39 -5.68 -14.09
N GLY A 199 -18.92 -4.53 -13.60
CA GLY A 199 -19.66 -3.72 -12.62
C GLY A 199 -19.59 -4.23 -11.17
N ALA A 200 -18.88 -5.32 -10.90
CA ALA A 200 -18.75 -5.89 -9.56
C ALA A 200 -17.30 -6.25 -9.22
N THR A 201 -16.96 -6.21 -7.94
CA THR A 201 -15.67 -6.71 -7.44
C THR A 201 -15.93 -7.37 -6.10
N ARG A 202 -15.35 -8.55 -5.89
CA ARG A 202 -15.40 -9.27 -4.62
C ARG A 202 -14.00 -9.61 -4.12
N SER A 203 -13.82 -9.52 -2.82
CA SER A 203 -12.60 -10.00 -2.16
C SER A 203 -12.63 -11.53 -2.06
N VAL A 204 -11.46 -12.13 -2.16
CA VAL A 204 -11.23 -13.58 -2.03
C VAL A 204 -9.96 -13.84 -1.25
N ASP A 205 -9.89 -14.97 -0.60
CA ASP A 205 -8.72 -15.47 0.13
C ASP A 205 -8.75 -17.01 0.12
N GLY A 206 -7.57 -17.62 0.24
CA GLY A 206 -7.46 -19.06 0.19
C GLY A 206 -6.06 -19.56 0.54
N ASN A 207 -5.90 -20.87 0.51
CA ASN A 207 -4.64 -21.57 0.73
C ASN A 207 -4.54 -22.73 -0.26
N GLY A 208 -3.34 -22.95 -0.80
CA GLY A 208 -3.17 -24.00 -1.79
C GLY A 208 -3.72 -23.61 -3.15
N ASP A 209 -3.81 -24.61 -4.02
CA ASP A 209 -4.52 -24.52 -5.29
C ASP A 209 -6.03 -24.38 -5.03
N ASP A 210 -6.68 -23.47 -5.75
CA ASP A 210 -8.11 -23.21 -5.63
C ASP A 210 -8.72 -22.81 -6.97
N THR A 211 -10.03 -23.00 -7.11
CA THR A 211 -10.80 -22.60 -8.30
C THR A 211 -12.06 -21.88 -7.88
N LEU A 212 -12.23 -20.67 -8.41
CA LEU A 212 -13.27 -19.72 -8.01
C LEU A 212 -14.20 -19.48 -9.20
N ASP A 213 -15.48 -19.80 -9.01
CA ASP A 213 -16.51 -19.63 -10.05
C ASP A 213 -16.77 -18.15 -10.33
N VAL A 214 -16.91 -17.81 -11.60
CA VAL A 214 -17.26 -16.47 -12.09
C VAL A 214 -18.60 -16.54 -12.82
N ALA A 215 -19.37 -15.46 -12.85
CA ALA A 215 -20.61 -15.42 -13.60
C ALA A 215 -20.39 -15.72 -15.11
N ASP A 216 -21.21 -16.62 -15.67
CA ASP A 216 -21.10 -17.06 -17.07
C ASP A 216 -21.35 -15.94 -18.08
N ASP A 217 -22.11 -14.91 -17.69
CA ASP A 217 -22.44 -13.75 -18.52
C ASP A 217 -21.43 -12.59 -18.39
N ALA A 218 -20.36 -12.76 -17.62
CA ALA A 218 -19.33 -11.74 -17.45
C ALA A 218 -18.55 -11.51 -18.75
N MET A 219 -18.66 -10.30 -19.32
CA MET A 219 -17.91 -9.93 -20.53
C MET A 219 -16.43 -9.62 -20.26
N ILE A 220 -16.08 -9.18 -19.05
CA ILE A 220 -14.71 -8.86 -18.66
C ILE A 220 -14.45 -9.52 -17.31
N ILE A 221 -13.41 -10.34 -17.26
CA ILE A 221 -12.96 -11.04 -16.06
C ILE A 221 -11.58 -10.53 -15.71
N SER A 222 -11.38 -10.15 -14.46
CA SER A 222 -10.08 -9.73 -13.94
C SER A 222 -9.83 -10.33 -12.57
N ALA A 223 -8.59 -10.66 -12.28
CA ALA A 223 -8.17 -11.16 -10.98
C ALA A 223 -6.88 -10.48 -10.55
N THR A 224 -6.80 -10.09 -9.28
CA THR A 224 -5.55 -9.67 -8.64
C THR A 224 -5.34 -10.45 -7.36
N ILE A 225 -4.29 -11.28 -7.33
CA ILE A 225 -3.99 -12.19 -6.23
C ILE A 225 -2.59 -11.88 -5.69
N GLN A 226 -2.44 -11.87 -4.37
CA GLN A 226 -1.21 -11.61 -3.63
C GLN A 226 -0.86 -12.79 -2.73
N LYS A 227 0.43 -13.11 -2.64
CA LYS A 227 0.97 -14.05 -1.65
C LYS A 227 0.98 -13.43 -0.26
N GLU A 228 0.60 -14.20 0.75
CA GLU A 228 0.68 -13.80 2.16
C GLU A 228 2.01 -14.19 2.84
N ASP A 229 2.95 -14.74 2.07
CA ASP A 229 4.28 -15.16 2.53
C ASP A 229 5.44 -14.61 1.69
N ASP A 230 6.65 -14.76 2.23
CA ASP A 230 7.93 -14.37 1.63
C ASP A 230 8.64 -15.52 0.91
N SER A 231 7.92 -16.59 0.54
CA SER A 231 8.52 -17.69 -0.21
C SER A 231 8.90 -17.26 -1.63
N ASN A 232 9.75 -18.05 -2.28
CA ASN A 232 10.04 -17.92 -3.71
C ASN A 232 9.23 -18.94 -4.55
N THR A 233 8.23 -19.59 -3.95
CA THR A 233 7.31 -20.49 -4.66
C THR A 233 6.48 -19.69 -5.65
N GLU A 234 6.22 -20.29 -6.82
CA GLU A 234 5.48 -19.63 -7.90
C GLU A 234 3.98 -19.59 -7.61
N LEU A 235 3.41 -18.38 -7.62
CA LEU A 235 1.96 -18.15 -7.67
C LEU A 235 1.56 -18.01 -9.14
N THR A 236 0.61 -18.81 -9.60
CA THR A 236 0.03 -18.73 -10.94
C THR A 236 -1.47 -18.47 -10.85
N VAL A 237 -1.97 -17.52 -11.64
CA VAL A 237 -3.40 -17.21 -11.73
C VAL A 237 -3.85 -17.36 -13.18
N GLN A 238 -4.88 -18.16 -13.39
CA GLN A 238 -5.45 -18.50 -14.69
C GLN A 238 -6.91 -18.05 -14.74
N ILE A 239 -7.35 -17.55 -15.89
CA ILE A 239 -8.76 -17.39 -16.24
C ILE A 239 -9.11 -18.54 -17.19
N LEU A 240 -10.20 -19.24 -16.88
CA LEU A 240 -10.72 -20.37 -17.65
C LEU A 240 -12.10 -20.05 -18.20
N GLU A 241 -12.35 -20.45 -19.44
CA GLU A 241 -13.66 -20.43 -20.09
C GLU A 241 -13.96 -21.86 -20.55
N ASP A 242 -15.06 -22.45 -20.06
CA ASP A 242 -15.46 -23.84 -20.36
C ASP A 242 -14.32 -24.86 -20.12
N GLY A 243 -13.53 -24.63 -19.07
CA GLY A 243 -12.39 -25.45 -18.68
C GLY A 243 -11.09 -25.20 -19.47
N GLU A 244 -11.09 -24.33 -20.48
CA GLU A 244 -9.89 -23.96 -21.25
C GLU A 244 -9.25 -22.69 -20.69
N VAL A 245 -7.92 -22.68 -20.53
CA VAL A 245 -7.19 -21.51 -20.03
C VAL A 245 -7.09 -20.44 -21.11
N VAL A 246 -7.76 -19.30 -20.92
CA VAL A 246 -7.80 -18.18 -21.88
C VAL A 246 -6.84 -17.03 -21.52
N ALA A 247 -6.43 -16.94 -20.26
CA ALA A 247 -5.40 -16.01 -19.80
C ALA A 247 -4.66 -16.57 -18.59
N GLU A 248 -3.37 -16.25 -18.46
CA GLU A 248 -2.51 -16.71 -17.37
C GLU A 248 -1.43 -15.67 -17.05
N GLN A 249 -1.07 -15.56 -15.77
CA GLN A 249 0.14 -14.87 -15.33
C GLN A 249 0.70 -15.53 -14.06
N SER A 250 2.02 -15.42 -13.84
CA SER A 250 2.69 -15.95 -12.65
C SER A 250 3.70 -14.99 -12.04
N THR A 251 4.10 -15.25 -10.78
CA THR A 251 5.20 -14.56 -10.08
C THR A 251 5.87 -15.47 -9.06
N THR A 252 7.19 -15.32 -8.88
CA THR A 252 7.96 -15.97 -7.82
C THR A 252 8.46 -14.99 -6.75
N SER A 253 7.99 -13.73 -6.80
CA SER A 253 8.48 -12.70 -5.88
C SER A 253 7.91 -12.91 -4.48
N GLU A 254 8.70 -12.59 -3.45
CA GLU A 254 8.26 -12.54 -2.05
C GLU A 254 7.10 -11.53 -1.93
N PHE A 255 5.98 -11.92 -1.30
CA PHE A 255 4.73 -11.13 -1.27
C PHE A 255 4.25 -10.65 -2.65
N GLY A 256 4.60 -11.40 -3.70
CA GLY A 256 4.32 -11.06 -5.09
C GLY A 256 2.82 -10.94 -5.37
N VAL A 257 2.49 -10.08 -6.33
CA VAL A 257 1.12 -9.86 -6.81
C VAL A 257 1.05 -10.25 -8.29
N VAL A 258 -0.01 -10.97 -8.66
CA VAL A 258 -0.36 -11.34 -10.03
C VAL A 258 -1.64 -10.63 -10.42
N SER A 259 -1.68 -10.02 -11.60
CA SER A 259 -2.87 -9.36 -12.15
C SER A 259 -3.15 -9.84 -13.57
N VAL A 260 -4.25 -10.55 -13.76
CA VAL A 260 -4.68 -11.11 -15.05
C VAL A 260 -6.04 -10.52 -15.44
N THR A 261 -6.28 -10.34 -16.75
CA THR A 261 -7.54 -9.82 -17.27
C THR A 261 -7.84 -10.43 -18.63
N HIS A 262 -9.09 -10.78 -18.88
CA HIS A 262 -9.61 -11.30 -20.14
C HIS A 262 -10.92 -10.59 -20.52
N GLY A 263 -11.15 -10.42 -21.82
CA GLY A 263 -12.34 -9.81 -22.40
C GLY A 263 -12.28 -9.83 -23.94
N PRO A 264 -13.41 -9.53 -24.62
CA PRO A 264 -13.58 -9.68 -26.08
C PRO A 264 -12.76 -8.71 -26.94
#